data_AF-A0A158PD58-F1
#
_entry.id   AF-A0A158PD58-F1
#
_cell.length_a   1.000
_cell.length_b   1.000
_cell.length_c   1.000
_cell.angle_alpha   90.00
_cell.angle_beta   90.00
_cell.angle_gamma   90.00
#
_symmetry.space_group_name_H-M   'P 1'
#
loop_
_entity.id
_entity.type
_entity.pdbx_description
1 polymer ?
#
loop_
_entity_poly.entity_id
_entity_poly.type
_entity_poly.pdbx_seq_one_letter_code
_entity_poly.pdbx_strand_id
1 'polypeptide(L)'
;MCPEGLPQAVTSCRSVCEQVKADCSSILEEFGISWPEPLDCSRFPQEPDLCMNPDENRHGYEKTYVCEFLRLQPLEIVPDCCRSLHRHRLRPSSLSCPHDLLDVDPMDNEGVCAYKCGADVMFTSEEKAAARTWMVMWGGFDFIVSLLTFLTFLIERTRFRFPERYLSASRKWVPEGIDACSIYLHLVAWGTAALMTIAVLVLQKVDASELSGICSVGNTDPTALMAFSLLPRSVLVLTGACFVIAGFASMCRERDSFRRRGTDTSKLDKLMFKMGLFCLLYIFPSVTQILCDIYAYNTVKRWYPTTIGCKSSGGVEGGHCHRPHLPQAEIYHLNLMMSLAIGASCAMWVLSPKTLLSWHRVLCCGMCRTAPQKPSTTVSATRPLLEPPTAPPPHPPSHYVPMSTHNKNQNTWRPSKVV
;
A
#
# COMPACT_ATOMS: atom_id res chain seq x y z
N MET A 1 23.71 1.96 -54.64
CA MET A 1 24.64 0.85 -54.91
C MET A 1 25.06 0.89 -56.38
N CYS A 2 26.32 0.60 -56.72
CA CYS A 2 26.78 0.57 -58.12
C CYS A 2 27.08 -0.89 -58.52
N PRO A 3 26.08 -1.66 -59.00
CA PRO A 3 26.33 -3.02 -59.45
C PRO A 3 27.14 -3.02 -60.77
N GLU A 4 28.11 -3.93 -60.86
CA GLU A 4 28.87 -4.15 -62.10
C GLU A 4 27.90 -4.71 -63.17
N GLY A 5 27.51 -3.85 -64.10
CA GLY A 5 26.50 -4.15 -65.13
C GLY A 5 25.50 -3.03 -65.39
N LEU A 6 25.45 -1.99 -64.54
CA LEU A 6 24.65 -0.80 -64.79
C LEU A 6 25.52 0.45 -64.97
N PRO A 7 25.16 1.34 -65.93
CA PRO A 7 25.89 2.59 -66.17
C PRO A 7 25.68 3.64 -65.07
N GLN A 8 24.76 3.42 -64.14
CA GLN A 8 24.39 4.37 -63.09
C GLN A 8 24.18 3.67 -61.74
N ALA A 9 24.46 4.40 -60.65
CA ALA A 9 24.16 3.97 -59.30
C ALA A 9 22.65 3.78 -59.09
N VAL A 10 22.26 2.63 -58.54
CA VAL A 10 20.89 2.37 -58.09
C VAL A 10 20.65 3.11 -56.78
N THR A 11 19.61 3.96 -56.76
CA THR A 11 19.18 4.75 -55.59
C THR A 11 17.98 4.13 -54.89
N SER A 12 17.61 4.63 -53.71
CA SER A 12 16.39 4.21 -53.01
C SER A 12 15.12 4.52 -53.83
N CYS A 13 14.05 3.75 -53.60
CA CYS A 13 12.75 4.07 -54.17
C CYS A 13 12.13 5.31 -53.52
N ARG A 14 11.29 6.02 -54.28
CA ARG A 14 10.52 7.18 -53.80
C ARG A 14 9.67 6.87 -52.57
N SER A 15 9.05 5.69 -52.50
CA SER A 15 8.26 5.22 -51.36
C SER A 15 9.05 5.24 -50.05
N VAL A 16 10.32 4.80 -50.09
CA VAL A 16 11.22 4.78 -48.93
C VAL A 16 11.57 6.20 -48.49
N CYS A 17 11.82 7.11 -49.44
CA CYS A 17 12.07 8.51 -49.13
C CYS A 17 10.86 9.18 -48.45
N GLU A 18 9.66 8.96 -48.99
CA GLU A 18 8.43 9.54 -48.46
C GLU A 18 8.14 9.05 -47.03
N GLN A 19 8.40 7.76 -46.75
CA GLN A 19 8.31 7.21 -45.39
C GLN A 19 9.30 7.88 -44.43
N VAL A 20 10.58 7.97 -44.80
CA VAL A 20 11.60 8.62 -43.96
C VAL A 20 11.29 10.10 -43.74
N LYS A 21 10.77 10.78 -44.76
CA LYS A 21 10.33 12.18 -44.64
C LYS A 21 9.17 12.33 -43.65
N ALA A 22 8.19 11.42 -43.67
CA ALA A 22 7.09 11.45 -42.71
C ALA A 22 7.59 11.29 -41.26
N ASP A 23 8.50 10.35 -41.02
CA ASP A 23 8.98 10.04 -39.67
C ASP A 23 9.95 11.10 -39.10
N CYS A 24 10.75 11.73 -39.95
CA CYS A 24 11.86 12.61 -39.51
C CYS A 24 11.62 14.10 -39.76
N SER A 25 10.57 14.50 -40.50
CA SER A 25 10.31 15.90 -40.82
C SER A 25 10.05 16.76 -39.57
N SER A 26 9.26 16.26 -38.63
CA SER A 26 8.97 16.94 -37.36
C SER A 26 10.22 17.26 -36.55
N ILE A 27 11.17 16.32 -36.52
CA ILE A 27 12.45 16.47 -35.83
C ILE A 27 13.30 17.54 -36.52
N LEU A 28 13.34 17.58 -37.85
CA LEU A 28 14.10 18.58 -38.59
C LEU A 28 13.54 19.99 -38.39
N GLU A 29 12.22 20.14 -38.36
CA GLU A 29 11.56 21.42 -38.09
C GLU A 29 11.84 21.94 -36.68
N GLU A 30 11.95 21.06 -35.68
CA GLU A 30 12.32 21.43 -34.31
C GLU A 30 13.70 22.09 -34.22
N PHE A 31 14.65 21.66 -35.08
CA PHE A 31 15.97 22.27 -35.20
C PHE A 31 16.04 23.41 -36.23
N GLY A 32 14.90 23.84 -36.79
CA GLY A 32 14.82 24.90 -37.79
C GLY A 32 15.42 24.52 -39.16
N ILE A 33 15.56 23.23 -39.45
CA ILE A 33 16.12 22.71 -40.69
C ILE A 33 14.97 22.29 -41.60
N SER A 34 14.79 22.99 -42.71
CA SER A 34 13.84 22.57 -43.75
C SER A 34 14.36 21.31 -44.46
N TRP A 35 13.44 20.46 -44.91
CA TRP A 35 13.77 19.26 -45.68
C TRP A 35 14.72 19.60 -46.86
N PRO A 36 15.92 19.00 -46.92
CA PRO A 36 16.96 19.47 -47.82
C PRO A 36 16.73 19.00 -49.26
N GLU A 37 17.10 19.84 -50.23
CA GLU A 37 16.94 19.60 -51.68
C GLU A 37 17.56 18.29 -52.21
N PRO A 38 18.70 17.78 -51.70
CA PRO A 38 19.23 16.48 -52.10
C PRO A 38 18.36 15.29 -51.68
N LEU A 39 17.48 15.46 -50.69
CA LEU A 39 16.55 14.45 -50.20
C LEU A 39 15.13 14.70 -50.69
N ASP A 40 14.90 15.61 -51.66
CA ASP A 40 13.58 15.77 -52.26
C ASP A 40 13.12 14.44 -52.89
N CYS A 41 12.07 13.85 -52.31
CA CYS A 41 11.56 12.55 -52.73
C CYS A 41 11.08 12.52 -54.19
N SER A 42 10.80 13.69 -54.77
CA SER A 42 10.48 13.85 -56.20
C SER A 42 11.64 13.46 -57.13
N ARG A 43 12.88 13.43 -56.61
CA ARG A 43 14.10 13.08 -57.36
C ARG A 43 14.41 11.59 -57.36
N PHE A 44 13.69 10.80 -56.57
CA PHE A 44 13.89 9.36 -56.49
C PHE A 44 12.97 8.62 -57.46
N PRO A 45 13.45 7.54 -58.10
CA PRO A 45 12.64 6.72 -59.02
C PRO A 45 11.49 6.01 -58.28
N GLN A 46 10.42 5.74 -59.02
CA GLN A 46 9.26 4.97 -58.57
C GLN A 46 9.12 3.71 -59.43
N GLU A 47 8.60 2.62 -58.85
CA GLU A 47 8.34 1.38 -59.59
C GLU A 47 7.47 1.67 -60.82
N PRO A 48 7.81 1.15 -62.01
CA PRO A 48 8.66 -0.02 -62.29
C PRO A 48 10.16 0.28 -62.52
N ASP A 49 10.60 1.52 -62.37
CA ASP A 49 12.03 1.86 -62.55
C ASP A 49 12.89 1.22 -61.47
N LEU A 50 14.11 0.79 -61.84
CA LEU A 50 15.00 0.07 -60.93
C LEU A 50 15.40 0.94 -59.73
N CYS A 51 14.90 0.58 -58.55
CA CYS A 51 15.15 1.28 -57.30
C CYS A 51 15.24 0.31 -56.12
N MET A 52 15.86 0.75 -55.02
CA MET A 52 16.06 -0.07 -53.82
C MET A 52 14.93 0.15 -52.81
N ASN A 53 14.15 -0.90 -52.54
CA ASN A 53 13.13 -0.93 -51.49
C ASN A 53 13.51 -2.04 -50.48
N PRO A 54 13.78 -1.74 -49.19
CA PRO A 54 14.02 -2.77 -48.20
C PRO A 54 12.73 -3.58 -47.99
N ASP A 55 12.75 -4.87 -48.34
CA ASP A 55 11.59 -5.78 -48.21
C ASP A 55 10.85 -5.64 -46.87
N GLU A 56 9.55 -5.31 -46.92
CA GLU A 56 8.66 -5.20 -45.74
C GLU A 56 8.47 -6.54 -44.99
N ASN A 57 8.90 -7.67 -45.57
CA ASN A 57 8.59 -9.02 -45.09
C ASN A 57 9.76 -9.80 -44.47
N ARG A 58 10.87 -9.17 -44.06
CA ARG A 58 11.91 -9.83 -43.27
C ARG A 58 11.88 -9.40 -41.80
N HIS A 59 10.86 -9.88 -41.09
CA HIS A 59 10.88 -9.96 -39.63
C HIS A 59 11.93 -10.98 -39.19
N GLY A 60 13.09 -10.48 -38.76
CA GLY A 60 14.11 -11.27 -38.06
C GLY A 60 15.46 -11.24 -38.74
N TYR A 61 16.21 -10.15 -38.56
CA TYR A 61 17.67 -10.23 -38.48
C TYR A 61 18.20 -9.10 -37.59
N GLU A 62 18.61 -9.54 -36.40
CA GLU A 62 19.50 -8.92 -35.44
C GLU A 62 20.68 -8.20 -36.12
N LYS A 63 20.77 -6.86 -35.98
CA LYS A 63 21.90 -6.08 -36.52
C LYS A 63 23.09 -6.14 -35.58
N THR A 64 23.84 -7.24 -35.66
CA THR A 64 25.22 -7.33 -35.18
C THR A 64 26.15 -7.00 -36.35
N TYR A 65 26.55 -5.74 -36.49
CA TYR A 65 27.70 -5.38 -37.33
C TYR A 65 28.91 -5.19 -36.40
N VAL A 66 29.62 -6.28 -36.15
CA VAL A 66 30.96 -6.24 -35.57
C VAL A 66 31.94 -6.16 -36.74
N CYS A 67 32.80 -5.15 -36.74
CA CYS A 67 33.95 -5.04 -37.64
C CYS A 67 34.93 -6.19 -37.39
N GLU A 68 34.71 -7.33 -38.05
CA GLU A 68 35.63 -8.45 -38.07
C GLU A 68 36.72 -8.23 -39.13
N PHE A 69 37.52 -7.16 -38.97
CA PHE A 69 38.64 -6.91 -39.87
C PHE A 69 39.83 -6.19 -39.20
N LEU A 70 40.21 -6.63 -38.00
CA LEU A 70 41.49 -6.25 -37.39
C LEU A 70 42.21 -7.48 -36.81
N ARG A 71 42.55 -8.43 -37.69
CA ARG A 71 43.67 -9.34 -37.49
C ARG A 71 44.54 -9.28 -38.74
N LEU A 72 45.49 -8.35 -38.72
CA LEU A 72 46.85 -8.39 -39.29
C LEU A 72 47.39 -6.93 -39.31
N GLN A 73 48.66 -6.76 -38.95
CA GLN A 73 49.38 -5.52 -38.57
C GLN A 73 49.54 -4.49 -39.72
N PRO A 74 50.41 -3.47 -39.60
CA PRO A 74 50.38 -2.28 -38.73
C PRO A 74 50.31 -0.97 -39.56
N LEU A 75 49.95 0.14 -38.90
CA LEU A 75 50.22 1.56 -39.24
C LEU A 75 50.60 1.92 -40.69
N GLU A 76 49.70 2.58 -41.41
CA GLU A 76 49.77 4.00 -41.76
C GLU A 76 48.65 4.38 -42.76
N ILE A 77 48.03 5.55 -42.54
CA ILE A 77 47.05 6.24 -43.40
C ILE A 77 45.60 5.71 -43.35
N VAL A 78 44.83 6.21 -42.38
CA VAL A 78 43.35 6.20 -42.43
C VAL A 78 42.89 7.51 -43.10
N PRO A 79 42.02 7.49 -44.14
CA PRO A 79 41.54 8.71 -44.80
C PRO A 79 40.71 9.61 -43.87
N ASP A 80 40.86 10.93 -44.01
CA ASP A 80 40.21 11.99 -43.22
C ASP A 80 38.66 11.98 -43.21
N CYS A 81 38.03 11.11 -44.00
CA CYS A 81 36.56 10.93 -44.00
C CYS A 81 36.03 10.42 -42.64
N CYS A 82 36.82 9.66 -41.88
CA CYS A 82 36.42 9.21 -40.54
C CYS A 82 36.47 10.31 -39.47
N ARG A 83 37.09 11.47 -39.73
CA ARG A 83 37.31 12.49 -38.69
C ARG A 83 36.18 13.52 -38.59
N SER A 84 35.37 13.70 -39.63
CA SER A 84 34.32 14.76 -39.67
C SER A 84 32.92 14.30 -39.26
N LEU A 85 32.62 12.99 -39.28
CA LEU A 85 31.33 12.48 -38.80
C LEU A 85 31.28 12.30 -37.28
N HIS A 86 32.38 12.59 -36.59
CA HIS A 86 32.51 12.42 -35.14
C HIS A 86 31.86 13.54 -34.31
N ARG A 87 31.27 14.57 -34.95
CA ARG A 87 30.77 15.76 -34.23
C ARG A 87 29.26 15.88 -34.07
N HIS A 88 28.45 15.01 -34.66
CA HIS A 88 27.00 14.97 -34.37
C HIS A 88 26.49 13.53 -34.22
N ARG A 89 26.41 13.12 -32.94
CA ARG A 89 25.61 12.04 -32.34
C ARG A 89 25.63 10.67 -33.04
N LEU A 90 26.79 10.02 -33.03
CA LEU A 90 26.83 8.58 -32.73
C LEU A 90 26.96 8.46 -31.21
N ARG A 91 25.88 7.97 -30.58
CA ARG A 91 25.80 7.52 -29.18
C ARG A 91 27.13 6.79 -28.88
N PRO A 92 27.97 7.26 -27.94
CA PRO A 92 29.14 6.47 -27.57
C PRO A 92 28.62 5.13 -27.04
N SER A 93 29.28 4.04 -27.40
CA SER A 93 29.01 2.68 -26.94
C SER A 93 29.11 2.50 -25.40
N SER A 94 29.19 3.61 -24.65
CA SER A 94 29.24 3.73 -23.20
C SER A 94 27.89 4.04 -22.55
N LEU A 95 26.79 4.13 -23.32
CA LEU A 95 25.43 4.38 -22.78
C LEU A 95 24.40 3.35 -23.28
N SER A 96 24.81 2.09 -23.32
CA SER A 96 23.90 0.94 -23.32
C SER A 96 23.87 0.39 -21.90
N CYS A 97 22.67 0.21 -21.33
CA CYS A 97 22.55 -0.39 -20.01
C CYS A 97 23.29 -1.74 -19.96
N PRO A 98 24.08 -2.02 -18.89
CA PRO A 98 24.73 -3.31 -18.71
C PRO A 98 23.72 -4.47 -18.84
N HIS A 99 24.16 -5.68 -19.21
CA HIS A 99 23.28 -6.82 -19.53
C HIS A 99 22.25 -7.20 -18.42
N ASP A 100 22.47 -6.79 -17.17
CA ASP A 100 21.55 -7.00 -16.04
C ASP A 100 20.44 -5.94 -15.90
N LEU A 101 20.56 -4.85 -16.65
CA LEU A 101 19.66 -3.70 -16.66
C LEU A 101 18.96 -3.61 -18.02
N LEU A 102 17.81 -2.95 -18.03
CA LEU A 102 16.96 -2.69 -19.18
C LEU A 102 16.85 -1.17 -19.35
N ASP A 103 17.01 -0.69 -20.58
CA ASP A 103 16.72 0.70 -20.94
C ASP A 103 15.19 0.88 -20.98
N VAL A 104 14.65 1.70 -20.07
CA VAL A 104 13.19 1.87 -19.90
C VAL A 104 12.60 2.71 -21.03
N ASP A 105 13.36 3.66 -21.56
CA ASP A 105 12.98 4.48 -22.70
C ASP A 105 14.18 4.72 -23.63
N PRO A 106 14.30 3.95 -24.72
CA PRO A 106 15.38 4.10 -25.69
C PRO A 106 15.44 5.47 -26.38
N MET A 107 14.38 6.28 -26.28
CA MET A 107 14.24 7.63 -26.86
C MET A 107 14.62 8.75 -25.88
N ASP A 108 14.75 8.45 -24.58
CA ASP A 108 15.18 9.41 -23.57
C ASP A 108 16.71 9.57 -23.60
N ASN A 109 17.18 10.82 -23.74
CA ASN A 109 18.62 11.13 -23.79
C ASN A 109 19.31 10.92 -22.44
N GLU A 110 18.57 10.83 -21.32
CA GLU A 110 19.15 10.53 -20.00
C GLU A 110 19.31 9.01 -19.73
N GLY A 111 18.68 8.15 -20.54
CA GLY A 111 18.88 6.70 -20.52
C GLY A 111 18.66 6.08 -19.13
N VAL A 112 17.40 6.06 -18.66
CA VAL A 112 17.08 5.48 -17.35
C VAL A 112 17.18 3.95 -17.40
N CYS A 113 18.25 3.40 -16.83
CA CYS A 113 18.43 1.97 -16.67
C CYS A 113 17.66 1.43 -15.45
N ALA A 114 16.79 0.45 -15.66
CA ALA A 114 16.08 -0.27 -14.60
C ALA A 114 16.45 -1.75 -14.56
N TYR A 115 16.15 -2.41 -13.44
CA TYR A 115 16.41 -3.84 -13.30
C TYR A 115 15.37 -4.68 -14.04
N LYS A 116 15.81 -5.82 -14.59
CA LYS A 116 14.91 -6.80 -15.21
C LYS A 116 13.98 -7.42 -14.17
N CYS A 117 12.73 -7.69 -14.57
CA CYS A 117 11.78 -8.39 -13.73
C CYS A 117 12.30 -9.79 -13.36
N GLY A 118 12.19 -10.16 -12.08
CA GLY A 118 12.60 -11.47 -11.58
C GLY A 118 14.11 -11.68 -11.47
N ALA A 119 14.94 -10.71 -11.87
CA ALA A 119 16.37 -10.79 -11.68
C ALA A 119 16.72 -10.70 -10.18
N ASP A 120 17.81 -11.36 -9.78
CA ASP A 120 18.31 -11.34 -8.40
C ASP A 120 19.19 -10.11 -8.21
N VAL A 121 18.56 -9.01 -7.78
CA VAL A 121 19.21 -7.71 -7.67
C VAL A 121 19.29 -7.26 -6.23
N MET A 122 18.13 -7.02 -5.63
CA MET A 122 18.02 -6.61 -4.24
C MET A 122 17.89 -7.83 -3.33
N PHE A 123 17.23 -8.88 -3.84
CA PHE A 123 16.97 -10.11 -3.11
C PHE A 123 17.31 -11.32 -3.99
N THR A 124 17.81 -12.37 -3.35
CA THR A 124 18.06 -13.66 -3.97
C THR A 124 16.76 -14.44 -4.19
N SER A 125 16.81 -15.41 -5.10
CA SER A 125 15.68 -16.33 -5.35
C SER A 125 15.23 -17.09 -4.10
N GLU A 126 16.15 -17.43 -3.18
CA GLU A 126 15.83 -18.08 -1.91
C GLU A 126 15.05 -17.15 -0.97
N GLU A 127 15.48 -15.89 -0.84
CA GLU A 127 14.80 -14.88 -0.02
C GLU A 127 13.40 -14.55 -0.55
N LYS A 128 13.24 -14.53 -1.88
CA LYS A 128 11.94 -14.39 -2.56
C LYS A 128 11.03 -15.58 -2.28
N ALA A 129 11.55 -16.80 -2.34
CA ALA A 129 10.79 -18.02 -2.02
C ALA A 129 10.37 -18.06 -0.54
N ALA A 130 11.26 -17.64 0.36
CA ALA A 130 10.95 -17.49 1.78
C ALA A 130 9.83 -16.48 2.00
N ALA A 131 9.88 -15.30 1.37
CA ALA A 131 8.84 -14.28 1.46
C ALA A 131 7.47 -14.82 1.01
N ARG A 132 7.43 -15.52 -0.13
CA ARG A 132 6.20 -16.16 -0.64
C ARG A 132 5.63 -17.16 0.36
N THR A 133 6.48 -18.01 0.95
CA THR A 133 6.07 -19.01 1.92
C THR A 133 5.45 -18.36 3.17
N TRP A 134 6.11 -17.32 3.71
CA TRP A 134 5.59 -16.57 4.85
C TRP A 134 4.26 -15.87 4.55
N MET A 135 4.13 -15.21 3.40
CA MET A 135 2.88 -14.55 3.01
C MET A 135 1.72 -15.54 2.89
N VAL A 136 1.94 -16.73 2.32
CA VAL A 136 0.91 -17.77 2.22
C VAL A 136 0.51 -18.31 3.60
N MET A 137 1.48 -18.56 4.48
CA MET A 137 1.19 -19.08 5.83
C MET A 137 0.39 -18.07 6.66
N TRP A 138 0.85 -16.82 6.74
CA TRP A 138 0.20 -15.77 7.54
C TRP A 138 -1.11 -15.31 6.90
N GLY A 139 -1.16 -15.14 5.58
CA GLY A 139 -2.39 -14.80 4.86
C GLY A 139 -3.46 -15.89 5.00
N GLY A 140 -3.07 -17.18 4.95
CA GLY A 140 -3.96 -18.30 5.21
C GLY A 140 -4.50 -18.31 6.64
N PHE A 141 -3.65 -18.03 7.63
CA PHE A 141 -4.06 -17.90 9.04
C PHE A 141 -5.07 -16.76 9.23
N ASP A 142 -4.78 -15.57 8.69
CA ASP A 142 -5.67 -14.40 8.80
C ASP A 142 -7.00 -14.62 8.08
N PHE A 143 -6.99 -15.32 6.95
CA PHE A 143 -8.21 -15.71 6.24
C PHE A 143 -9.09 -16.61 7.11
N ILE A 144 -8.52 -17.64 7.75
CA ILE A 144 -9.25 -18.54 8.64
C ILE A 144 -9.83 -17.78 9.84
N VAL A 145 -9.01 -16.94 10.48
CA VAL A 145 -9.43 -16.13 11.64
C VAL A 145 -10.55 -15.16 11.25
N SER A 146 -10.42 -14.48 10.12
CA SER A 146 -11.41 -13.51 9.63
C SER A 146 -12.72 -14.20 9.25
N LEU A 147 -12.63 -15.36 8.59
CA LEU A 147 -13.79 -16.17 8.24
C LEU A 147 -14.53 -16.65 9.49
N LEU A 148 -13.80 -17.19 10.48
CA LEU A 148 -14.39 -17.60 11.76
C LEU A 148 -15.06 -16.42 12.48
N THR A 149 -14.43 -15.25 12.42
CA THR A 149 -14.95 -14.02 13.02
C THR A 149 -16.25 -13.57 12.36
N PHE A 150 -16.25 -13.50 11.04
CA PHE A 150 -17.41 -13.14 10.24
C PHE A 150 -18.57 -14.12 10.45
N LEU A 151 -18.31 -15.43 10.39
CA LEU A 151 -19.33 -16.46 10.63
C LEU A 151 -19.88 -16.41 12.06
N THR A 152 -19.03 -16.15 13.06
CA THR A 152 -19.49 -15.97 14.44
C THR A 152 -20.41 -14.75 14.56
N PHE A 153 -20.10 -13.65 13.86
CA PHE A 153 -20.97 -12.47 13.81
C PHE A 153 -22.32 -12.79 13.17
N LEU A 154 -22.35 -13.59 12.10
CA LEU A 154 -23.61 -14.01 11.46
C LEU A 154 -24.48 -14.88 12.38
N ILE A 155 -23.86 -15.80 13.13
CA ILE A 155 -24.56 -16.68 14.09
C ILE A 155 -25.14 -15.86 15.25
N GLU A 156 -24.40 -14.87 15.77
CA GLU A 156 -24.77 -14.12 16.96
C GLU A 156 -24.64 -12.60 16.77
N ARG A 157 -25.45 -12.03 15.86
CA ARG A 157 -25.44 -10.59 15.52
C ARG A 157 -25.61 -9.65 16.73
N THR A 158 -26.31 -10.10 17.77
CA THR A 158 -26.59 -9.31 18.98
C THR A 158 -25.42 -9.21 19.95
N ARG A 159 -24.36 -10.01 19.77
CA ARG A 159 -23.22 -10.08 20.69
C ARG A 159 -22.18 -8.99 20.47
N PHE A 160 -22.09 -8.45 19.25
CA PHE A 160 -21.10 -7.46 18.86
C PHE A 160 -21.78 -6.13 18.47
N ARG A 161 -22.70 -5.63 19.32
CA ARG A 161 -23.09 -4.22 19.24
C ARG A 161 -21.84 -3.35 19.38
N PHE A 162 -21.85 -2.20 18.70
CA PHE A 162 -20.80 -1.18 18.75
C PHE A 162 -20.37 -0.93 20.21
N PRO A 163 -19.13 -0.48 20.51
CA PRO A 163 -18.66 -0.21 21.88
C PRO A 163 -19.41 0.94 22.60
N GLU A 164 -20.73 1.02 22.44
CA GLU A 164 -21.73 1.68 23.28
C GLU A 164 -21.37 1.52 24.76
N ARG A 165 -20.99 0.31 25.20
CA ARG A 165 -20.70 0.01 26.62
C ARG A 165 -19.48 0.73 27.18
N TYR A 166 -18.46 1.03 26.37
CA TYR A 166 -17.25 1.68 26.87
C TYR A 166 -17.41 3.20 26.94
N LEU A 167 -17.97 3.79 25.88
CA LEU A 167 -18.25 5.23 25.83
C LEU A 167 -19.34 5.61 26.83
N SER A 168 -20.35 4.78 27.02
CA SER A 168 -21.36 4.97 28.08
C SER A 168 -20.79 4.73 29.49
N ALA A 169 -19.95 3.72 29.71
CA ALA A 169 -19.44 3.44 31.07
C ALA A 169 -18.32 4.40 31.54
N SER A 170 -17.40 4.82 30.65
CA SER A 170 -16.24 5.65 31.05
C SER A 170 -16.45 7.15 30.86
N ARG A 171 -17.20 7.55 29.83
CA ARG A 171 -17.45 8.96 29.49
C ARG A 171 -18.90 9.38 29.75
N LYS A 172 -19.74 8.48 30.28
CA LYS A 172 -21.19 8.69 30.46
C LYS A 172 -21.92 9.09 29.17
N TRP A 173 -21.41 8.67 28.01
CA TRP A 173 -22.10 8.97 26.76
C TRP A 173 -23.44 8.26 26.72
N VAL A 174 -24.49 9.04 26.50
CA VAL A 174 -25.83 8.54 26.21
C VAL A 174 -25.75 7.75 24.89
N PRO A 175 -26.16 6.47 24.85
CA PRO A 175 -26.01 5.60 23.67
C PRO A 175 -26.50 6.23 22.35
N GLU A 176 -27.56 7.03 22.44
CA GLU A 176 -28.17 7.78 21.35
C GLU A 176 -27.21 8.80 20.71
N GLY A 177 -26.24 9.34 21.46
CA GLY A 177 -25.25 10.29 20.95
C GLY A 177 -24.16 9.64 20.10
N ILE A 178 -23.89 8.36 20.31
CA ILE A 178 -22.88 7.60 19.55
C ILE A 178 -23.48 7.18 18.19
N ASP A 179 -24.72 6.69 18.20
CA ASP A 179 -25.44 6.33 16.98
C ASP A 179 -25.62 7.53 16.06
N ALA A 180 -25.89 8.71 16.62
CA ALA A 180 -25.97 9.96 15.85
C ALA A 180 -24.64 10.35 15.16
N CYS A 181 -23.49 9.91 15.69
CA CYS A 181 -22.17 10.20 15.14
C CYS A 181 -21.63 9.09 14.22
N SER A 182 -22.28 7.93 14.18
CA SER A 182 -21.78 6.74 13.48
C SER A 182 -21.50 7.00 12.00
N ILE A 183 -22.38 7.74 11.31
CA ILE A 183 -22.20 8.08 9.89
C ILE A 183 -20.91 8.87 9.64
N TYR A 184 -20.59 9.84 10.51
CA TYR A 184 -19.36 10.64 10.38
C TYR A 184 -18.11 9.78 10.58
N LEU A 185 -18.14 8.83 11.52
CA LEU A 185 -17.02 7.92 11.74
C LEU A 185 -16.75 7.03 10.53
N HIS A 186 -17.80 6.49 9.90
CA HIS A 186 -17.67 5.69 8.68
C HIS A 186 -17.17 6.53 7.50
N LEU A 187 -17.70 7.75 7.33
CA LEU A 187 -17.26 8.68 6.28
C LEU A 187 -15.78 9.03 6.43
N VAL A 188 -15.29 9.31 7.64
CA VAL A 188 -13.88 9.60 7.87
C VAL A 188 -13.01 8.37 7.60
N ALA A 189 -13.39 7.19 8.12
CA ALA A 189 -12.59 5.98 7.97
C ALA A 189 -12.47 5.54 6.51
N TRP A 190 -13.60 5.44 5.80
CA TRP A 190 -13.62 5.00 4.40
C TRP A 190 -13.18 6.10 3.43
N GLY A 191 -13.57 7.35 3.72
CA GLY A 191 -13.19 8.50 2.90
C GLY A 191 -11.67 8.73 2.92
N THR A 192 -11.01 8.62 4.08
CA THR A 192 -9.55 8.78 4.17
C THR A 192 -8.83 7.70 3.36
N ALA A 193 -9.26 6.44 3.49
CA ALA A 193 -8.69 5.34 2.72
C ALA A 193 -8.90 5.52 1.21
N ALA A 194 -10.12 5.82 0.78
CA ALA A 194 -10.44 6.05 -0.63
C ALA A 194 -9.66 7.23 -1.21
N LEU A 195 -9.57 8.34 -0.49
CA LEU A 195 -8.84 9.52 -0.92
C LEU A 195 -7.34 9.24 -1.09
N MET A 196 -6.72 8.52 -0.16
CA MET A 196 -5.32 8.10 -0.26
C MET A 196 -5.09 7.23 -1.50
N THR A 197 -5.97 6.26 -1.77
CA THR A 197 -5.88 5.41 -2.96
C THR A 197 -6.07 6.21 -4.26
N ILE A 198 -7.05 7.10 -4.32
CA ILE A 198 -7.29 7.96 -5.48
C ILE A 198 -6.06 8.83 -5.75
N ALA A 199 -5.48 9.45 -4.72
CA ALA A 199 -4.30 10.30 -4.85
C ALA A 199 -3.11 9.52 -5.46
N VAL A 200 -2.86 8.30 -4.99
CA VAL A 200 -1.80 7.43 -5.53
C VAL A 200 -2.01 7.11 -7.01
N LEU A 201 -3.26 6.78 -7.40
CA LEU A 201 -3.58 6.42 -8.77
C LEU A 201 -3.49 7.61 -9.73
N VAL A 202 -3.97 8.79 -9.31
CA VAL A 202 -3.88 10.03 -10.09
C VAL A 202 -2.43 10.46 -10.28
N LEU A 203 -1.59 10.29 -9.26
CA LEU A 203 -0.17 10.60 -9.33
C LEU A 203 0.66 9.49 -9.98
N GLN A 204 0.03 8.38 -10.38
CA GLN A 204 0.65 7.22 -11.02
C GLN A 204 1.88 6.69 -10.25
N LYS A 205 1.81 6.69 -8.91
CA LYS A 205 2.91 6.27 -8.02
C LYS A 205 2.82 4.80 -7.57
N VAL A 206 2.33 3.92 -8.44
CA VAL A 206 2.19 2.49 -8.14
C VAL A 206 3.37 1.73 -8.75
N ASP A 207 4.14 1.04 -7.91
CA ASP A 207 5.36 0.35 -8.32
C ASP A 207 5.32 -1.14 -7.93
N ALA A 208 6.02 -2.00 -8.67
CA ALA A 208 6.13 -3.41 -8.32
C ALA A 208 7.15 -3.65 -7.19
N SER A 209 6.86 -4.59 -6.30
CA SER A 209 7.80 -5.07 -5.29
C SER A 209 8.53 -6.33 -5.78
N GLU A 210 9.87 -6.30 -5.77
CA GLU A 210 10.70 -7.47 -6.15
C GLU A 210 10.52 -8.65 -5.17
N LEU A 211 10.45 -8.38 -3.87
CA LEU A 211 10.41 -9.40 -2.83
C LEU A 211 9.04 -10.10 -2.75
N SER A 212 7.96 -9.32 -2.76
CA SER A 212 6.60 -9.84 -2.56
C SER A 212 5.87 -10.14 -3.87
N GLY A 213 6.31 -9.59 -5.00
CA GLY A 213 5.65 -9.80 -6.30
C GLY A 213 4.27 -9.16 -6.42
N ILE A 214 3.93 -8.22 -5.53
CA ILE A 214 2.69 -7.43 -5.58
C ILE A 214 3.01 -5.98 -5.98
N CYS A 215 2.01 -5.28 -6.51
CA CYS A 215 2.12 -3.85 -6.81
C CYS A 215 1.70 -3.02 -5.58
N SER A 216 2.56 -2.13 -5.13
CA SER A 216 2.32 -1.22 -4.00
C SER A 216 3.08 0.09 -4.16
N VAL A 217 2.81 1.06 -3.29
CA VAL A 217 3.40 2.40 -3.38
C VAL A 217 4.72 2.45 -2.64
N GLY A 218 5.72 3.10 -3.24
CA GLY A 218 6.97 3.42 -2.55
C GLY A 218 7.97 2.27 -2.47
N ASN A 219 7.92 1.31 -3.41
CA ASN A 219 8.91 0.25 -3.49
C ASN A 219 10.24 0.74 -4.12
N THR A 220 10.13 1.58 -5.15
CA THR A 220 11.27 2.12 -5.91
C THR A 220 11.41 3.64 -5.76
N ASP A 221 10.30 4.36 -5.56
CA ASP A 221 10.31 5.81 -5.34
C ASP A 221 10.34 6.18 -3.83
N PRO A 222 11.43 6.80 -3.32
CA PRO A 222 11.54 7.18 -1.92
C PRO A 222 10.57 8.32 -1.53
N THR A 223 10.15 9.16 -2.49
CA THR A 223 9.21 10.26 -2.26
C THR A 223 7.81 9.70 -2.05
N ALA A 224 7.40 8.74 -2.88
CA ALA A 224 6.12 8.06 -2.74
C ALA A 224 6.04 7.25 -1.44
N LEU A 225 7.13 6.56 -1.06
CA LEU A 225 7.22 5.83 0.21
C LEU A 225 7.01 6.75 1.42
N MET A 226 7.67 7.92 1.41
CA MET A 226 7.56 8.90 2.48
C MET A 226 6.15 9.50 2.57
N ALA A 227 5.59 9.93 1.43
CA ALA A 227 4.33 10.67 1.39
C ALA A 227 3.09 9.79 1.59
N PHE A 228 3.07 8.57 1.05
CA PHE A 228 1.87 7.71 1.03
C PHE A 228 1.91 6.55 2.01
N SER A 229 3.08 6.11 2.47
CA SER A 229 3.19 5.04 3.47
C SER A 229 3.64 5.57 4.83
N LEU A 230 4.84 6.16 4.91
CA LEU A 230 5.47 6.47 6.19
C LEU A 230 4.74 7.59 6.93
N LEU A 231 4.53 8.75 6.29
CA LEU A 231 3.90 9.91 6.92
C LEU A 231 2.46 9.60 7.39
N PRO A 232 1.55 9.04 6.55
CA PRO A 232 0.20 8.73 6.99
C PRO A 232 0.18 7.69 8.12
N ARG A 233 1.00 6.63 8.03
CA ARG A 233 1.08 5.61 9.07
C ARG A 233 1.58 6.19 10.39
N SER A 234 2.64 7.00 10.37
CA SER A 234 3.16 7.65 11.58
C SER A 234 2.13 8.57 12.23
N VAL A 235 1.44 9.42 11.45
CA VAL A 235 0.41 10.33 11.98
C VAL A 235 -0.76 9.54 12.59
N LEU A 236 -1.24 8.50 11.92
CA LEU A 236 -2.34 7.67 12.41
C LEU A 236 -1.96 6.89 13.67
N VAL A 237 -0.77 6.29 13.72
CA VAL A 237 -0.31 5.53 14.89
C VAL A 237 -0.08 6.44 16.09
N LEU A 238 0.51 7.63 15.90
CA LEU A 238 0.69 8.60 16.99
C LEU A 238 -0.66 9.07 17.54
N THR A 239 -1.57 9.46 16.65
CA THR A 239 -2.92 9.91 17.04
C THR A 239 -3.68 8.78 17.76
N GLY A 240 -3.62 7.56 17.23
CA GLY A 240 -4.22 6.38 17.84
C GLY A 240 -3.62 6.04 19.20
N ALA A 241 -2.30 6.10 19.35
CA ALA A 241 -1.60 5.86 20.61
C ALA A 241 -2.02 6.87 21.68
N CYS A 242 -2.15 8.17 21.35
CA CYS A 242 -2.65 9.18 22.27
C CYS A 242 -4.07 8.84 22.78
N PHE A 243 -4.98 8.43 21.89
CA PHE A 243 -6.33 8.03 22.27
C PHE A 243 -6.36 6.75 23.11
N VAL A 244 -5.54 5.75 22.77
CA VAL A 244 -5.41 4.51 23.54
C VAL A 244 -4.90 4.78 24.95
N ILE A 245 -3.85 5.60 25.09
CA ILE A 245 -3.28 5.98 26.40
C ILE A 245 -4.33 6.71 27.23
N ALA A 246 -5.01 7.71 26.65
CA ALA A 246 -6.08 8.44 27.33
C ALA A 246 -7.24 7.52 27.74
N GLY A 247 -7.63 6.58 26.86
CA GLY A 247 -8.69 5.61 27.12
C GLY A 247 -8.32 4.63 28.23
N PHE A 248 -7.08 4.12 28.23
CA PHE A 248 -6.58 3.21 29.25
C PHE A 248 -6.43 3.90 30.61
N ALA A 249 -5.90 5.13 30.65
CA ALA A 249 -5.83 5.93 31.87
C ALA A 249 -7.22 6.20 32.47
N SER A 250 -8.22 6.49 31.63
CA SER A 250 -9.61 6.65 32.06
C SER A 250 -10.17 5.35 32.66
N MET A 251 -9.87 4.18 32.09
CA MET A 251 -10.30 2.89 32.65
C MET A 251 -9.68 2.60 34.02
N CYS A 252 -8.38 2.86 34.18
CA CYS A 252 -7.70 2.70 35.46
C CYS A 252 -8.34 3.58 36.54
N ARG A 253 -8.65 4.85 36.20
CA ARG A 253 -9.31 5.78 37.12
C ARG A 253 -10.68 5.27 37.57
N GLU A 254 -11.48 4.74 36.65
CA GLU A 254 -12.80 4.18 36.98
C GLU A 254 -12.69 2.88 37.78
N ARG A 255 -11.75 1.99 37.44
CA ARG A 255 -11.48 0.77 38.23
C ARG A 255 -11.15 1.12 39.67
N ASP A 256 -10.29 2.12 39.90
CA ASP A 256 -9.91 2.55 41.24
C ASP A 256 -11.10 3.22 41.97
N SER A 257 -12.01 3.85 41.23
CA SER A 257 -13.29 4.37 41.76
C SER A 257 -14.26 3.25 42.18
N PHE A 258 -14.36 2.15 41.43
CA PHE A 258 -15.19 0.99 41.79
C PHE A 258 -14.60 0.20 42.97
N ARG A 259 -13.27 0.05 43.02
CA ARG A 259 -12.58 -0.58 44.15
C ARG A 259 -12.82 0.18 45.45
N ARG A 260 -12.74 1.51 45.43
CA ARG A 260 -13.06 2.37 46.59
C ARG A 260 -14.51 2.25 47.06
N ARG A 261 -15.45 1.92 46.15
CA ARG A 261 -16.87 1.68 46.45
C ARG A 261 -17.20 0.25 46.88
N GLY A 262 -16.20 -0.65 46.98
CA GLY A 262 -16.42 -2.05 47.37
C GLY A 262 -17.18 -2.88 46.32
N THR A 263 -17.21 -2.47 45.06
CA THR A 263 -17.91 -3.19 43.97
C THR A 263 -16.97 -4.20 43.30
N ASP A 264 -17.48 -5.37 42.91
CA ASP A 264 -16.69 -6.38 42.17
C ASP A 264 -16.20 -5.85 40.81
N THR A 265 -14.87 -5.80 40.63
CA THR A 265 -14.22 -5.36 39.38
C THR A 265 -13.87 -6.50 38.43
N SER A 266 -14.20 -7.76 38.74
CA SER A 266 -13.77 -8.94 37.97
C SER A 266 -14.11 -8.88 36.47
N LYS A 267 -15.26 -8.29 36.11
CA LYS A 267 -15.68 -8.08 34.71
C LYS A 267 -14.89 -6.96 34.03
N LEU A 268 -14.63 -5.88 34.77
CA LEU A 268 -13.87 -4.73 34.29
C LEU A 268 -12.39 -5.11 34.08
N ASP A 269 -11.81 -5.87 35.00
CA ASP A 269 -10.42 -6.34 34.91
C ASP A 269 -10.22 -7.25 33.68
N LYS A 270 -11.18 -8.15 33.39
CA LYS A 270 -11.17 -8.97 32.17
C LYS A 270 -11.28 -8.13 30.89
N LEU A 271 -12.11 -7.07 30.91
CA LEU A 271 -12.26 -6.15 29.79
C LEU A 271 -10.99 -5.32 29.57
N MET A 272 -10.40 -4.79 30.65
CA MET A 272 -9.16 -4.02 30.61
C MET A 272 -7.99 -4.85 30.09
N PHE A 273 -7.86 -6.11 30.53
CA PHE A 273 -6.85 -7.03 30.02
C PHE A 273 -7.01 -7.25 28.51
N LYS A 274 -8.25 -7.50 28.05
CA LYS A 274 -8.54 -7.71 26.62
C LYS A 274 -8.23 -6.48 25.77
N MET A 275 -8.63 -5.30 26.23
CA MET A 275 -8.36 -4.03 25.54
C MET A 275 -6.86 -3.73 25.51
N GLY A 276 -6.15 -3.95 26.63
CA GLY A 276 -4.70 -3.76 26.71
C GLY A 276 -3.93 -4.69 25.77
N LEU A 277 -4.28 -5.99 25.75
CA LEU A 277 -3.68 -6.96 24.85
C LEU A 277 -3.97 -6.62 23.37
N PHE A 278 -5.17 -6.13 23.05
CA PHE A 278 -5.50 -5.68 21.69
C PHE A 278 -4.65 -4.47 21.28
N CYS A 279 -4.46 -3.52 22.19
CA CYS A 279 -3.60 -2.36 21.94
C CYS A 279 -2.14 -2.79 21.69
N LEU A 280 -1.61 -3.75 22.47
CA LEU A 280 -0.27 -4.28 22.26
C LEU A 280 -0.13 -4.97 20.90
N LEU A 281 -1.07 -5.85 20.55
CA LEU A 281 -1.08 -6.56 19.25
C LEU A 281 -1.27 -5.63 18.05
N TYR A 282 -1.75 -4.40 18.26
CA TYR A 282 -1.90 -3.41 17.19
C TYR A 282 -0.72 -2.43 17.11
N ILE A 283 -0.32 -1.85 18.26
CA ILE A 283 0.74 -0.84 18.33
C ILE A 283 2.11 -1.46 18.03
N PHE A 284 2.41 -2.65 18.56
CA PHE A 284 3.72 -3.28 18.36
C PHE A 284 4.03 -3.57 16.88
N PRO A 285 3.13 -4.21 16.10
CA PRO A 285 3.36 -4.39 14.67
C PRO A 285 3.42 -3.06 13.94
N SER A 286 2.52 -2.11 14.25
CA SER A 286 2.48 -0.80 13.58
C SER A 286 3.78 0.00 13.75
N VAL A 287 4.36 0.01 14.97
CA VAL A 287 5.65 0.66 15.24
C VAL A 287 6.78 -0.06 14.52
N THR A 288 6.78 -1.40 14.54
CA THR A 288 7.79 -2.20 13.84
C THR A 288 7.77 -1.92 12.34
N GLN A 289 6.59 -1.83 11.72
CA GLN A 289 6.45 -1.45 10.31
C GLN A 289 6.99 -0.05 10.02
N ILE A 290 6.78 0.92 10.91
CA ILE A 290 7.36 2.28 10.75
C ILE A 290 8.90 2.20 10.74
N LEU A 291 9.49 1.40 11.64
CA LEU A 291 10.95 1.21 11.68
C LEU A 291 11.48 0.51 10.43
N CYS A 292 10.79 -0.52 9.95
CA CYS A 292 11.12 -1.19 8.69
C CYS A 292 11.01 -0.23 7.49
N ASP A 293 9.97 0.60 7.42
CA ASP A 293 9.79 1.57 6.34
C ASP A 293 10.84 2.68 6.38
N ILE A 294 11.31 3.11 7.56
CA ILE A 294 12.44 4.04 7.69
C ILE A 294 13.73 3.41 7.14
N TYR A 295 13.97 2.14 7.46
CA TYR A 295 15.09 1.39 6.89
C TYR A 295 14.98 1.29 5.36
N ALA A 296 13.79 0.96 4.86
CA ALA A 296 13.53 0.87 3.43
C ALA A 296 13.71 2.23 2.73
N TYR A 297 13.24 3.33 3.32
CA TYR A 297 13.43 4.69 2.81
C TYR A 297 14.91 5.04 2.66
N ASN A 298 15.72 4.78 3.70
CA ASN A 298 17.16 5.04 3.64
C ASN A 298 17.86 4.17 2.59
N THR A 299 17.43 2.91 2.46
CA THR A 299 17.95 1.99 1.46
C THR A 299 17.60 2.46 0.05
N VAL A 300 16.33 2.70 -0.26
CA VAL A 300 15.90 3.15 -1.59
C VAL A 300 16.54 4.50 -1.96
N LYS A 301 16.63 5.44 -1.01
CA LYS A 301 17.22 6.75 -1.25
C LYS A 301 18.73 6.71 -1.53
N ARG A 302 19.48 5.80 -0.88
CA ARG A 302 20.95 5.80 -0.93
C ARG A 302 21.52 4.64 -1.73
N TRP A 303 21.04 3.43 -1.48
CA TRP A 303 21.57 2.20 -2.09
C TRP A 303 21.19 2.07 -3.55
N TYR A 304 19.93 2.36 -3.92
CA TYR A 304 19.43 2.20 -5.28
C TYR A 304 20.19 3.05 -6.33
N PRO A 305 20.31 4.39 -6.17
CA PRO A 305 21.05 5.20 -7.13
C PRO A 305 22.55 4.88 -7.17
N THR A 306 23.16 4.57 -6.02
CA THR A 306 24.58 4.20 -5.94
C THR A 306 24.86 2.89 -6.69
N THR A 307 23.97 1.92 -6.59
CA THR A 307 24.13 0.61 -7.23
C THR A 307 23.93 0.70 -8.75
N ILE A 308 22.93 1.46 -9.21
CA ILE A 308 22.70 1.69 -10.64
C ILE A 308 23.86 2.47 -11.25
N GLY A 309 24.29 3.57 -10.62
CA GLY A 309 25.45 4.35 -11.09
C GLY A 309 26.74 3.53 -11.16
N CYS A 310 26.97 2.67 -10.16
CA CYS A 310 28.12 1.76 -10.15
C CYS A 310 28.05 0.74 -11.29
N LYS A 311 26.90 0.08 -11.51
CA LYS A 311 26.74 -0.87 -12.63
C LYS A 311 26.87 -0.18 -13.99
N SER A 312 26.28 0.99 -14.15
CA SER A 312 26.37 1.80 -15.38
C SER A 312 27.81 2.18 -15.72
N SER A 313 28.67 2.39 -14.71
CA SER A 313 30.09 2.74 -14.88
C SER A 313 31.01 1.52 -15.13
N GLY A 314 30.47 0.36 -15.54
CA GLY A 314 31.26 -0.86 -15.76
C GLY A 314 31.40 -1.76 -14.52
N GLY A 315 30.67 -1.47 -13.44
CA GLY A 315 30.58 -2.33 -12.26
C GLY A 315 31.87 -2.40 -11.43
N VAL A 316 31.87 -3.30 -10.45
CA VAL A 316 33.02 -3.57 -9.58
C VAL A 316 34.18 -4.19 -10.35
N GLU A 317 33.88 -4.97 -11.38
CA GLU A 317 34.87 -5.65 -12.23
C GLU A 317 35.69 -4.67 -13.07
N GLY A 318 35.10 -3.53 -13.44
CA GLY A 318 35.82 -2.41 -14.05
C GLY A 318 36.69 -1.59 -13.08
N GLY A 319 36.64 -1.87 -11.77
CA GLY A 319 37.39 -1.14 -10.75
C GLY A 319 36.91 0.30 -10.50
N HIS A 320 35.76 0.70 -11.06
CA HIS A 320 35.29 2.09 -11.06
C HIS A 320 34.42 2.46 -9.85
N CYS A 321 33.99 1.49 -9.04
CA CYS A 321 33.13 1.75 -7.88
C CYS A 321 33.18 0.63 -6.83
N HIS A 322 32.92 0.99 -5.57
CA HIS A 322 32.69 0.04 -4.49
C HIS A 322 31.19 -0.24 -4.36
N ARG A 323 30.79 -1.52 -4.44
CA ARG A 323 29.38 -1.91 -4.31
C ARG A 323 28.95 -1.79 -2.85
N PRO A 324 27.86 -1.06 -2.54
CA PRO A 324 27.34 -1.03 -1.19
C PRO A 324 26.87 -2.44 -0.76
N HIS A 325 26.96 -2.72 0.55
CA HIS A 325 26.44 -3.97 1.11
C HIS A 325 24.97 -4.17 0.73
N LEU A 326 24.58 -5.42 0.46
CA LEU A 326 23.19 -5.72 0.11
C LEU A 326 22.25 -5.36 1.28
N PRO A 327 21.02 -4.91 0.97
CA PRO A 327 20.03 -4.69 2.01
C PRO A 327 19.67 -6.01 2.70
N GLN A 328 19.38 -5.93 4.00
CA GLN A 328 19.04 -7.10 4.80
C GLN A 328 17.61 -7.54 4.49
N ALA A 329 17.46 -8.66 3.80
CA ALA A 329 16.14 -9.19 3.42
C ALA A 329 15.24 -9.45 4.63
N GLU A 330 15.83 -9.89 5.75
CA GLU A 330 15.13 -10.17 7.00
C GLU A 330 14.27 -9.00 7.49
N ILE A 331 14.71 -7.75 7.29
CA ILE A 331 13.95 -6.56 7.70
C ILE A 331 12.70 -6.38 6.84
N TYR A 332 12.78 -6.70 5.55
CA TYR A 332 11.63 -6.67 4.64
C TYR A 332 10.65 -7.81 4.91
N HIS A 333 11.15 -9.02 5.23
CA HIS A 333 10.31 -10.13 5.69
C HIS A 333 9.57 -9.77 6.98
N LEU A 334 10.27 -9.13 7.94
CA LEU A 334 9.67 -8.63 9.18
C LEU A 334 8.55 -7.63 8.89
N ASN A 335 8.74 -6.71 7.94
CA ASN A 335 7.70 -5.75 7.56
C ASN A 335 6.42 -6.46 7.05
N LEU A 336 6.60 -7.43 6.16
CA LEU A 336 5.50 -8.24 5.60
C LEU A 336 4.78 -9.02 6.72
N MET A 337 5.53 -9.66 7.61
CA MET A 337 4.96 -10.41 8.73
C MET A 337 4.18 -9.50 9.68
N MET A 338 4.72 -8.33 10.04
CA MET A 338 4.04 -7.39 10.92
C MET A 338 2.79 -6.79 10.29
N SER A 339 2.75 -6.65 8.96
CA SER A 339 1.55 -6.18 8.25
C SER A 339 0.37 -7.16 8.39
N LEU A 340 0.65 -8.47 8.39
CA LEU A 340 -0.34 -9.54 8.54
C LEU A 340 -0.66 -9.81 10.02
N ALA A 341 0.30 -9.64 10.92
CA ALA A 341 0.09 -9.82 12.37
C ALA A 341 -1.06 -8.96 12.94
N ILE A 342 -1.37 -7.82 12.33
CA ILE A 342 -2.52 -6.98 12.69
C ILE A 342 -3.85 -7.73 12.48
N GLY A 343 -3.96 -8.58 11.45
CA GLY A 343 -5.14 -9.40 11.17
C GLY A 343 -5.44 -10.41 12.28
N ALA A 344 -4.41 -11.00 12.88
CA ALA A 344 -4.52 -11.90 14.01
C ALA A 344 -5.23 -11.28 15.24
N SER A 345 -5.16 -9.95 15.40
CA SER A 345 -5.81 -9.25 16.51
C SER A 345 -7.34 -9.42 16.53
N CYS A 346 -7.96 -9.70 15.38
CA CYS A 346 -9.38 -10.02 15.26
C CYS A 346 -9.77 -11.29 16.03
N ALA A 347 -8.87 -12.29 16.09
CA ALA A 347 -9.11 -13.56 16.78
C ALA A 347 -9.47 -13.33 18.26
N MET A 348 -8.83 -12.35 18.91
CA MET A 348 -9.07 -12.03 20.31
C MET A 348 -10.51 -11.66 20.62
N TRP A 349 -11.22 -11.08 19.65
CA TRP A 349 -12.61 -10.66 19.83
C TRP A 349 -13.58 -11.85 19.85
N VAL A 350 -13.16 -12.95 19.24
CA VAL A 350 -14.00 -14.09 18.93
C VAL A 350 -13.63 -15.31 19.75
N LEU A 351 -12.36 -15.54 20.05
CA LEU A 351 -11.90 -16.66 20.87
C LEU A 351 -12.33 -16.46 22.33
N SER A 352 -13.42 -17.14 22.70
CA SER A 352 -13.89 -17.20 24.07
C SER A 352 -14.68 -18.48 24.30
N PRO A 353 -14.81 -18.94 25.56
CA PRO A 353 -15.60 -20.15 25.87
C PRO A 353 -17.05 -20.07 25.39
N LYS A 354 -17.63 -18.86 25.37
CA LYS A 354 -18.99 -18.62 24.87
C LYS A 354 -19.12 -18.85 23.36
N THR A 355 -18.05 -18.58 22.62
CA THR A 355 -18.01 -18.82 21.16
C THR A 355 -18.00 -20.31 20.89
N LEU A 356 -17.17 -21.09 21.59
CA LEU A 356 -17.16 -22.55 21.47
C LEU A 356 -18.54 -23.17 21.75
N LEU A 357 -19.24 -22.69 22.77
CA LEU A 357 -20.61 -23.14 23.08
C LEU A 357 -21.66 -22.73 22.03
N SER A 358 -21.43 -21.63 21.31
CA SER A 358 -22.28 -21.19 20.21
C SER A 358 -22.06 -22.07 18.98
N TRP A 359 -20.79 -22.29 18.62
CA TRP A 359 -20.39 -23.17 17.53
C TRP A 359 -20.78 -24.62 17.79
N HIS A 360 -20.64 -25.13 19.03
CA HIS A 360 -21.12 -26.45 19.41
C HIS A 360 -22.63 -26.60 19.18
N ARG A 361 -23.44 -25.58 19.52
CA ARG A 361 -24.89 -25.62 19.28
C ARG A 361 -25.23 -25.64 17.79
N VAL A 362 -24.53 -24.85 16.98
CA VAL A 362 -24.74 -24.82 15.53
C VAL A 362 -24.30 -26.14 14.89
N LEU A 363 -23.16 -26.70 15.28
CA LEU A 363 -22.62 -27.95 14.73
C LEU A 363 -23.38 -29.20 15.21
N CYS A 364 -23.80 -29.28 16.47
CA CYS A 364 -24.54 -30.44 16.99
C CYS A 364 -26.05 -30.39 16.74
N CYS A 365 -26.66 -29.21 16.59
CA CYS A 365 -28.12 -29.08 16.54
C CYS A 365 -28.67 -28.31 15.33
N GLY A 366 -27.80 -27.83 14.43
CA GLY A 366 -28.18 -27.01 13.28
C GLY A 366 -28.59 -25.58 13.67
N MET A 367 -28.62 -24.68 12.69
CA MET A 367 -29.03 -23.26 12.87
C MET A 367 -30.47 -23.07 13.36
N CYS A 368 -31.31 -24.11 13.39
CA CYS A 368 -32.75 -24.03 13.63
C CYS A 368 -33.16 -24.14 15.11
N ARG A 369 -32.24 -24.35 16.07
CA ARG A 369 -32.58 -24.35 17.51
C ARG A 369 -32.13 -23.05 18.17
N THR A 370 -33.10 -22.21 18.51
CA THR A 370 -32.90 -21.07 19.41
C THR A 370 -32.21 -21.52 20.68
N ALA A 371 -31.25 -20.72 21.17
CA ALA A 371 -30.64 -20.92 22.47
C ALA A 371 -31.73 -21.24 23.51
N PRO A 372 -31.52 -22.23 24.41
CA PRO A 372 -32.37 -22.32 25.58
C PRO A 372 -32.31 -20.96 26.26
N GLN A 373 -33.44 -20.28 26.39
CA GLN A 373 -33.54 -19.19 27.36
C GLN A 373 -33.00 -19.79 28.66
N LYS A 374 -32.06 -19.09 29.31
CA LYS A 374 -31.78 -19.38 30.72
C LYS A 374 -33.16 -19.53 31.37
N PRO A 375 -33.48 -20.66 32.04
CA PRO A 375 -34.71 -20.72 32.80
C PRO A 375 -34.69 -19.47 33.66
N SER A 376 -35.71 -18.63 33.50
CA SER A 376 -36.04 -17.62 34.48
C SER A 376 -36.19 -18.39 35.77
N THR A 377 -35.10 -18.47 36.52
CA THR A 377 -35.15 -18.80 37.93
C THR A 377 -35.82 -17.58 38.52
N THR A 378 -37.14 -17.56 38.41
CA THR A 378 -38.02 -17.00 39.41
C THR A 378 -37.77 -17.83 40.66
N VAL A 379 -36.57 -17.67 41.25
CA VAL A 379 -36.45 -17.82 42.68
C VAL A 379 -37.26 -16.63 43.16
N SER A 380 -38.46 -16.94 43.62
CA SER A 380 -39.19 -16.08 44.54
C SER A 380 -38.24 -15.86 45.72
N ALA A 381 -37.39 -14.85 45.61
CA ALA A 381 -36.62 -14.35 46.71
C ALA A 381 -37.64 -13.63 47.58
N THR A 382 -38.24 -14.38 48.50
CA THR A 382 -38.89 -13.84 49.68
C THR A 382 -37.80 -13.09 50.45
N ARG A 383 -37.54 -11.84 50.05
CA ARG A 383 -36.90 -10.87 50.92
C ARG A 383 -37.85 -10.70 52.11
N PRO A 384 -37.39 -10.89 53.36
CA PRO A 384 -38.11 -10.36 54.49
C PRO A 384 -38.30 -8.86 54.24
N LEU A 385 -39.56 -8.42 54.22
CA LEU A 385 -39.90 -7.02 54.34
C LEU A 385 -39.31 -6.56 55.67
N LEU A 386 -38.28 -5.70 55.62
CA LEU A 386 -37.98 -4.88 56.79
C LEU A 386 -39.21 -4.01 57.05
N GLU A 387 -39.71 -4.10 58.26
CA GLU A 387 -40.75 -3.25 58.84
C GLU A 387 -40.39 -1.77 58.63
N PRO A 388 -41.35 -0.91 58.23
CA PRO A 388 -41.11 0.52 58.13
C PRO A 388 -40.89 1.13 59.53
N PRO A 389 -39.93 2.05 59.73
CA PRO A 389 -39.75 2.72 61.01
C PRO A 389 -40.96 3.59 61.32
N THR A 390 -41.56 3.34 62.48
CA THR A 390 -42.63 4.11 63.12
C THR A 390 -42.11 5.47 63.56
N ALA A 391 -42.09 6.46 62.65
CA ALA A 391 -41.92 7.86 63.02
C ALA A 391 -42.78 8.75 62.09
N PRO A 392 -43.65 9.62 62.64
CA PRO A 392 -44.46 10.52 61.81
C PRO A 392 -43.59 11.62 61.17
N PRO A 393 -43.93 12.07 59.95
CA PRO A 393 -43.17 13.08 59.22
C PRO A 393 -43.38 14.49 59.82
N PRO A 394 -42.34 15.36 59.84
CA PRO A 394 -42.49 16.76 60.22
C PRO A 394 -43.24 17.56 59.14
N HIS A 395 -43.95 18.60 59.59
CA HIS A 395 -44.81 19.47 58.78
C HIS A 395 -44.09 20.12 57.58
N PRO A 396 -44.81 20.32 56.45
CA PRO A 396 -44.24 21.01 55.28
C PRO A 396 -44.16 22.53 55.52
N PRO A 397 -43.07 23.20 55.09
CA PRO A 397 -43.06 24.66 55.02
C PRO A 397 -44.00 25.14 53.92
N SER A 398 -44.80 26.14 54.26
CA SER A 398 -45.72 26.85 53.36
C SER A 398 -44.96 27.51 52.22
N HIS A 399 -45.14 27.04 50.99
CA HIS A 399 -45.24 27.81 49.74
C HIS A 399 -45.22 26.82 48.57
N TYR A 400 -46.41 26.35 48.17
CA TYR A 400 -46.60 25.60 46.94
C TYR A 400 -47.63 26.35 46.09
N VAL A 401 -47.20 26.89 44.95
CA VAL A 401 -48.08 27.42 43.91
C VAL A 401 -48.30 26.28 42.91
N PRO A 402 -49.54 25.86 42.60
CA PRO A 402 -49.78 24.79 41.65
C PRO A 402 -49.75 25.36 40.23
N MET A 403 -49.06 24.68 39.30
CA MET A 403 -49.21 24.94 37.87
C MET A 403 -49.91 23.75 37.21
N SER A 404 -51.01 24.08 36.53
CA SER A 404 -52.01 23.21 35.95
C SER A 404 -51.52 22.42 34.75
N THR A 405 -52.20 21.30 34.51
CA THR A 405 -52.25 20.55 33.27
C THR A 405 -52.71 21.41 32.08
N HIS A 406 -51.99 21.34 30.97
CA HIS A 406 -52.45 21.01 29.59
C HIS A 406 -51.53 21.67 28.54
N ASN A 407 -51.00 20.86 27.61
CA ASN A 407 -51.29 20.93 26.16
C ASN A 407 -50.10 20.58 25.26
N LYS A 408 -50.44 19.85 24.19
CA LYS A 408 -49.63 19.46 23.04
C LYS A 408 -49.09 20.70 22.31
N ASN A 409 -47.79 20.76 22.05
CA ASN A 409 -47.24 20.82 20.69
C ASN A 409 -45.72 20.99 20.67
N GLN A 410 -45.19 20.33 19.66
CA GLN A 410 -43.82 20.21 19.15
C GLN A 410 -42.92 21.46 19.12
N ASN A 411 -41.62 21.12 19.13
CA ASN A 411 -40.45 21.78 18.54
C ASN A 411 -39.79 22.92 19.33
N THR A 412 -38.63 22.61 19.94
CA THR A 412 -37.36 23.30 19.64
C THR A 412 -36.18 22.53 20.23
N TRP A 413 -35.14 22.36 19.40
CA TRP A 413 -33.82 21.82 19.72
C TRP A 413 -33.03 22.76 20.64
N ARG A 414 -32.42 22.24 21.72
CA ARG A 414 -31.12 22.67 22.26
C ARG A 414 -30.46 21.53 23.05
N PRO A 415 -29.16 21.24 22.86
CA PRO A 415 -28.46 20.20 23.60
C PRO A 415 -27.90 20.79 24.89
N SER A 416 -28.50 20.43 26.02
CA SER A 416 -27.92 20.73 27.33
C SER A 416 -26.94 19.63 27.74
N LYS A 417 -25.67 20.01 27.82
CA LYS A 417 -24.64 19.33 28.62
C LYS A 417 -25.21 19.04 30.01
N VAL A 418 -25.11 17.81 30.50
CA VAL A 418 -25.30 17.50 31.92
C VAL A 418 -24.16 16.60 32.40
N VAL A 419 -23.61 17.03 33.54
CA VAL A 419 -22.43 16.70 34.34
C VAL A 419 -22.24 15.21 34.72
#